data_AF-A0AAV8YI33-F1
#
_entry.id   AF-A0AAV8YI33-F1
#
_cell.length_a   1.000
_cell.length_b   1.000
_cell.length_c   1.000
_cell.angle_alpha   90.00
_cell.angle_beta   90.00
_cell.angle_gamma   90.00
#
_symmetry.space_group_name_H-M   'P 1'
#
loop_
_entity.id
_entity.type
_entity.pdbx_description
1 polymer ?
#
loop_
_entity_poly.entity_id
_entity_poly.type
_entity_poly.pdbx_seq_one_letter_code
_entity_poly.pdbx_strand_id
1 'polypeptide(L)'
;MGLGSYRKNLGRVAAVLGILQGVSWTFLTLVAIIIHYWQPAIETGTTYTRLIQIMLYSKFLVDDGSVSGTTFILNPNNFVVIMWIYFVISVLWDSFSVDMLTAINHNKKRRAIVERLWGILTLFISLLDLVVTILLATDYAACGNASPEGVTMDEFFCYTSVGIAMTIAGRGFTLWVVNIVLSIVLFRETYEDIREDDSNASVNTPKHVYI
;
A
#
# COMPACT_ATOMS: atom_id res chain seq x y z
N MET A 1 -17.16 29.68 -11.08
CA MET A 1 -16.41 28.81 -10.15
C MET A 1 -16.47 27.41 -10.72
N GLY A 2 -15.54 26.85 -11.48
CA GLY A 2 -14.10 27.05 -11.60
C GLY A 2 -13.50 25.65 -11.56
N LEU A 3 -13.73 24.82 -12.59
CA LEU A 3 -13.28 23.42 -12.66
C LEU A 3 -11.81 23.28 -12.21
N GLY A 4 -10.97 24.25 -12.58
CA GLY A 4 -9.56 24.29 -12.16
C GLY A 4 -9.31 24.37 -10.65
N SER A 5 -10.20 24.95 -9.83
CA SER A 5 -10.03 25.01 -8.37
C SER A 5 -10.40 23.70 -7.70
N TYR A 6 -11.46 23.02 -8.17
CA TYR A 6 -11.86 21.71 -7.65
C TYR A 6 -10.77 20.67 -7.90
N ARG A 7 -10.22 20.65 -9.12
CA ARG A 7 -9.14 19.73 -9.51
C ARG A 7 -7.87 19.94 -8.69
N LYS A 8 -7.48 21.19 -8.46
CA LYS A 8 -6.32 21.53 -7.61
C LYS A 8 -6.52 21.04 -6.17
N ASN A 9 -7.72 21.19 -5.63
CA ASN A 9 -8.03 20.72 -4.28
C ASN A 9 -8.00 19.20 -4.21
N LEU A 10 -8.56 18.50 -5.21
CA LEU A 10 -8.52 17.04 -5.28
C LEU A 10 -7.09 16.50 -5.34
N GLY A 11 -6.26 17.06 -6.22
CA GLY A 11 -4.85 16.67 -6.32
C GLY A 11 -4.08 16.94 -5.03
N ARG A 12 -4.38 18.05 -4.33
CA ARG A 12 -3.74 18.36 -3.04
C ARG A 12 -4.15 17.37 -1.95
N VAL A 13 -5.42 16.99 -1.88
CA VAL A 13 -5.90 15.98 -0.93
C VAL A 13 -5.27 14.62 -1.22
N ALA A 14 -5.26 14.19 -2.48
CA ALA A 14 -4.64 12.93 -2.88
C ALA A 14 -3.15 12.88 -2.54
N ALA A 15 -2.41 13.97 -2.79
CA ALA A 15 -1.00 14.04 -2.47
C ALA A 15 -0.73 14.03 -0.95
N VAL A 16 -1.53 14.74 -0.15
CA VAL A 16 -1.40 14.70 1.32
C VAL A 16 -1.70 13.31 1.87
N LEU A 17 -2.76 12.65 1.39
CA LEU A 17 -3.08 11.28 1.77
C LEU A 17 -1.98 10.30 1.34
N GLY A 18 -1.42 10.49 0.15
CA GLY A 18 -0.28 9.72 -0.36
C GLY A 18 0.95 9.84 0.53
N ILE A 19 1.30 11.05 0.98
CA ILE A 19 2.42 11.27 1.92
C ILE A 19 2.15 10.58 3.26
N LEU A 20 0.99 10.81 3.86
CA LEU A 20 0.67 10.23 5.17
C LEU A 20 0.73 8.70 5.13
N GLN A 21 0.15 8.08 4.09
CA GLN A 21 0.18 6.64 3.92
C GLN A 21 1.58 6.12 3.55
N GLY A 22 2.28 6.79 2.63
CA GLY A 22 3.61 6.42 2.17
C GLY A 22 4.66 6.47 3.28
N VAL A 23 4.67 7.53 4.08
CA VAL A 23 5.56 7.67 5.25
C VAL A 23 5.24 6.61 6.30
N SER A 24 3.95 6.41 6.61
CA SER A 24 3.52 5.39 7.58
C SER A 24 4.00 4.00 7.17
N TRP A 25 3.81 3.62 5.91
CA TRP A 25 4.25 2.33 5.39
C TRP A 25 5.75 2.19 5.34
N THR A 26 6.47 3.23 4.92
CA THR A 26 7.94 3.25 4.92
C THR A 26 8.47 2.96 6.32
N PHE A 27 7.92 3.62 7.35
CA PHE A 27 8.32 3.41 8.72
C PHE A 27 7.97 2.00 9.23
N LEU A 28 6.74 1.53 9.00
CA LEU A 28 6.31 0.19 9.41
C LEU A 28 7.17 -0.91 8.78
N THR A 29 7.45 -0.80 7.47
CA THR A 29 8.27 -1.78 6.76
C THR A 29 9.72 -1.73 7.23
N LEU A 30 10.26 -0.54 7.49
CA LEU A 30 11.63 -0.39 7.98
C LEU A 30 11.77 -1.00 9.38
N VAL A 31 10.81 -0.75 10.27
CA VAL A 31 10.78 -1.34 11.62
C VAL A 31 10.69 -2.87 11.53
N ALA A 32 9.84 -3.42 10.67
CA ALA A 32 9.73 -4.87 10.46
C ALA A 32 11.05 -5.48 10.00
N ILE A 33 11.73 -4.84 9.03
CA ILE A 33 13.05 -5.26 8.52
C ILE A 33 14.10 -5.23 9.64
N ILE A 34 14.17 -4.13 10.40
CA ILE A 34 15.13 -4.00 11.50
C ILE A 34 14.90 -5.08 12.55
N ILE A 35 13.66 -5.31 12.97
CA ILE A 35 13.34 -6.31 14.00
C ILE A 35 13.66 -7.73 13.51
N HIS A 36 13.41 -8.03 12.24
CA HIS A 36 13.73 -9.33 11.64
C HIS A 36 15.23 -9.65 11.70
N TYR A 37 16.09 -8.67 11.39
CA TYR A 37 17.55 -8.86 11.43
C TYR A 37 18.15 -8.71 12.82
N TRP A 38 17.59 -7.86 13.68
CA TRP A 38 18.12 -7.63 15.02
C TRP A 38 17.74 -8.74 16.00
N GLN A 39 16.55 -9.33 15.82
CA GLN A 39 16.01 -10.40 16.67
C GLN A 39 16.14 -10.11 18.18
N PRO A 40 15.55 -9.01 18.69
CA PRO A 40 15.65 -8.67 20.10
C PRO A 40 14.99 -9.75 20.97
N ALA A 41 15.63 -10.09 22.10
CA ALA A 41 15.01 -10.97 23.09
C ALA A 41 13.76 -10.29 23.68
N ILE A 42 12.58 -10.75 23.30
CA ILE A 42 11.32 -10.23 23.85
C ILE A 42 11.03 -10.96 25.16
N GLU A 43 11.30 -10.29 26.27
CA GLU A 43 10.86 -10.75 27.59
C GLU A 43 9.33 -10.93 27.59
N THR A 44 8.84 -12.01 28.20
CA THR A 44 7.42 -12.25 28.37
C THR A 44 6.82 -11.26 29.36
N GLY A 45 5.63 -10.73 29.08
CA GLY A 45 4.92 -9.88 30.02
C GLY A 45 3.40 -10.03 29.88
N THR A 46 2.68 -9.68 30.93
CA THR A 46 1.26 -10.03 31.12
C THR A 46 0.28 -9.07 30.46
N THR A 47 0.76 -8.04 29.75
CA THR A 47 -0.11 -7.06 29.10
C THR A 47 -0.57 -7.55 27.72
N TYR A 48 -1.82 -7.24 27.36
CA TYR A 48 -2.41 -7.59 26.07
C TYR A 48 -1.58 -7.11 24.87
N THR A 49 -1.02 -5.89 24.94
CA THR A 49 -0.15 -5.34 23.90
C THR A 49 1.11 -6.19 23.69
N ARG A 50 1.71 -6.69 24.77
CA ARG A 50 2.92 -7.52 24.72
C ARG A 50 2.61 -8.92 24.20
N LEU A 51 1.44 -9.44 24.52
CA LEU A 51 0.91 -10.68 23.98
C LEU A 51 0.76 -10.60 22.45
N ILE A 52 0.13 -9.55 21.91
CA ILE A 52 0.05 -9.33 20.45
C ILE A 52 1.45 -9.20 19.83
N GLN A 53 2.33 -8.44 20.48
CA GLN A 53 3.69 -8.22 19.97
C GLN A 53 4.44 -9.55 19.82
N ILE A 54 4.39 -10.41 20.85
CA ILE A 54 5.04 -11.73 20.82
C ILE A 54 4.45 -12.59 19.70
N MET A 55 3.13 -12.60 19.53
CA MET A 55 2.45 -13.37 18.47
C MET A 55 2.87 -12.95 17.07
N LEU A 56 2.87 -11.64 16.79
CA LEU A 56 3.28 -11.13 15.48
C LEU A 56 4.77 -11.37 15.24
N TYR A 57 5.58 -11.23 16.28
CA TYR A 57 7.02 -11.44 16.22
C TYR A 57 7.38 -12.89 15.91
N SER A 58 6.83 -13.86 16.65
CA SER A 58 7.10 -15.28 16.42
C SER A 58 6.51 -15.79 15.10
N LYS A 59 5.37 -15.23 14.66
CA LYS A 59 4.72 -15.69 13.43
C LYS A 59 5.39 -15.16 12.16
N PHE A 60 5.73 -13.87 12.12
CA PHE A 60 6.12 -13.19 10.88
C PHE A 60 7.57 -12.70 10.87
N LEU A 61 8.21 -12.53 12.02
CA LEU A 61 9.53 -11.88 12.10
C LEU A 61 10.67 -12.82 12.49
N VAL A 62 10.39 -13.91 13.20
CA VAL A 62 11.40 -14.91 13.58
C VAL A 62 10.97 -16.30 13.15
N ASP A 63 11.91 -17.05 12.60
CA ASP A 63 11.73 -18.48 12.35
C ASP A 63 12.25 -19.24 13.57
N ASP A 64 11.37 -19.46 14.56
CA ASP A 64 11.70 -20.17 15.80
C ASP A 64 11.42 -21.68 15.72
N GLY A 65 10.99 -22.18 14.55
CA GLY A 65 10.63 -23.58 14.32
C GLY A 65 9.42 -24.06 15.15
N SER A 66 8.76 -23.19 15.92
CA SER A 66 7.66 -23.56 16.81
C SER A 66 6.34 -23.80 16.07
N VAL A 67 6.21 -23.26 14.84
CA VAL A 67 5.03 -23.41 13.97
C VAL A 67 5.32 -24.41 12.83
N SER A 68 5.82 -25.60 13.18
CA SER A 68 6.29 -26.61 12.22
C SER A 68 5.21 -27.55 11.65
N GLY A 69 3.92 -27.23 11.81
CA GLY A 69 2.82 -28.16 11.45
C GLY A 69 2.09 -27.87 10.13
N THR A 70 2.22 -26.67 9.58
CA THR A 70 1.38 -26.20 8.47
C THR A 70 2.23 -25.42 7.48
N THR A 71 2.19 -25.82 6.21
CA THR A 71 2.89 -25.15 5.11
C THR A 71 2.23 -23.78 4.83
N PHE A 72 2.53 -22.79 5.67
CA PHE A 72 2.11 -21.41 5.44
C PHE A 72 2.87 -20.80 4.28
N ILE A 73 2.17 -20.02 3.47
CA ILE A 73 2.78 -19.34 2.32
C ILE A 73 3.62 -18.16 2.81
N LEU A 74 3.13 -17.42 3.81
CA LEU A 74 3.85 -16.33 4.45
C LEU A 74 4.67 -16.83 5.65
N ASN A 75 5.81 -17.45 5.36
CA ASN A 75 6.84 -17.69 6.38
C ASN A 75 7.64 -16.39 6.67
N PRO A 76 8.43 -16.33 7.76
CA PRO A 76 9.18 -15.12 8.12
C PRO A 76 10.12 -14.62 7.00
N ASN A 77 10.75 -15.54 6.26
CA ASN A 77 11.64 -15.19 5.15
C ASN A 77 10.89 -14.58 3.96
N ASN A 78 9.74 -15.12 3.58
CA ASN A 78 8.89 -14.56 2.53
C ASN A 78 8.29 -13.22 2.98
N PHE A 79 7.93 -13.11 4.26
CA PHE A 79 7.42 -11.87 4.84
C PHE A 79 8.45 -10.74 4.75
N VAL A 80 9.71 -10.95 5.14
CA VAL A 80 10.73 -9.90 5.04
C VAL A 80 11.01 -9.48 3.59
N VAL A 81 10.96 -10.42 2.64
CA VAL A 81 11.08 -10.10 1.20
C VAL A 81 9.93 -9.19 0.75
N ILE A 82 8.69 -9.49 1.16
CA ILE A 82 7.54 -8.63 0.90
C ILE A 82 7.73 -7.25 1.56
N MET A 83 8.23 -7.18 2.80
CA MET A 83 8.51 -5.91 3.48
C MET A 83 9.55 -5.06 2.74
N TRP A 84 10.59 -5.66 2.16
CA TRP A 84 11.55 -4.93 1.32
C TRP A 84 10.92 -4.35 0.06
N ILE A 85 10.07 -5.12 -0.62
CA ILE A 85 9.32 -4.65 -1.80
C ILE A 85 8.45 -3.45 -1.41
N TYR A 86 7.71 -3.56 -0.30
CA TYR A 86 6.90 -2.46 0.22
C TYR A 86 7.72 -1.24 0.60
N PHE A 87 8.88 -1.42 1.22
CA PHE A 87 9.75 -0.31 1.60
C PHE A 87 10.17 0.52 0.37
N VAL A 88 10.68 -0.14 -0.67
CA VAL A 88 11.13 0.54 -1.91
C VAL A 88 9.95 1.24 -2.60
N ILE A 89 8.81 0.55 -2.73
CA ILE A 89 7.63 1.12 -3.38
C ILE A 89 7.05 2.28 -2.57
N SER A 90 7.04 2.20 -1.24
CA SER A 90 6.51 3.26 -0.37
C SER A 90 7.37 4.52 -0.43
N VAL A 91 8.70 4.38 -0.49
CA VAL A 91 9.62 5.51 -0.70
C VAL A 91 9.39 6.17 -2.06
N LEU A 92 9.21 5.38 -3.12
CA LEU A 92 8.87 5.91 -4.44
C LEU A 92 7.52 6.64 -4.40
N TRP A 93 6.52 6.05 -3.76
CA TRP A 93 5.19 6.63 -3.66
C TRP A 93 5.15 7.93 -2.87
N ASP A 94 5.89 8.02 -1.77
CA ASP A 94 6.06 9.24 -1.01
C ASP A 94 6.76 10.32 -1.86
N SER A 95 7.84 9.95 -2.57
CA SER A 95 8.56 10.85 -3.47
C SER A 95 7.65 11.44 -4.56
N PHE A 96 6.81 10.62 -5.19
CA PHE A 96 5.83 11.09 -6.19
C PHE A 96 4.74 11.96 -5.55
N SER A 97 4.35 11.69 -4.31
CA SER A 97 3.34 12.49 -3.60
C SER A 97 3.86 13.88 -3.27
N VAL A 98 5.12 14.00 -2.85
CA VAL A 98 5.82 15.28 -2.67
C VAL A 98 6.00 16.01 -4.00
N ASP A 99 6.36 15.29 -5.07
CA ASP A 99 6.52 15.90 -6.40
C ASP A 99 5.19 16.44 -6.94
N MET A 100 4.08 15.74 -6.67
CA MET A 100 2.73 16.17 -7.04
C MET A 100 2.35 17.49 -6.34
N LEU A 101 2.63 17.64 -5.04
CA LEU A 101 2.40 18.91 -4.33
C LEU A 101 3.20 20.06 -4.94
N THR A 102 4.45 19.80 -5.33
CA THR A 102 5.33 20.78 -5.96
C THR A 102 4.82 21.17 -7.35
N ALA A 103 4.40 20.18 -8.14
CA ALA A 103 3.90 20.38 -9.50
C ALA A 103 2.59 21.19 -9.53
N ILE A 104 1.69 20.98 -8.56
CA ILE A 104 0.43 21.74 -8.43
C ILE A 104 0.68 23.25 -8.31
N ASN A 105 1.79 23.65 -7.68
CA ASN A 105 2.10 25.06 -7.41
C ASN A 105 2.92 25.73 -8.51
N HIS A 106 3.62 25.00 -9.38
CA HIS A 106 4.58 25.60 -10.33
C HIS A 106 4.24 25.41 -11.81
N ASN A 107 3.70 24.26 -12.25
CA ASN A 107 3.55 24.01 -13.68
C ASN A 107 2.36 23.11 -14.04
N LYS A 108 1.42 23.64 -14.85
CA LYS A 108 0.20 22.93 -15.27
C LYS A 108 0.48 21.70 -16.13
N LYS A 109 1.45 21.74 -17.05
CA LYS A 109 1.75 20.59 -17.94
C LYS A 109 2.41 19.46 -17.17
N ARG A 110 3.38 19.80 -16.30
CA ARG A 110 4.04 18.83 -15.44
C ARG A 110 3.07 18.15 -14.47
N ARG A 111 2.10 18.90 -13.95
CA ARG A 111 1.07 18.40 -13.04
C ARG A 111 0.32 17.20 -13.62
N ALA A 112 -0.18 17.28 -14.86
CA ALA A 112 -0.95 16.17 -15.45
C ALA A 112 -0.12 14.88 -15.58
N ILE A 113 1.16 15.01 -15.95
CA ILE A 113 2.09 13.86 -16.06
C ILE A 113 2.33 13.24 -14.68
N VAL A 114 2.63 14.06 -13.68
CA VAL A 114 2.91 13.59 -12.31
C VAL A 114 1.68 12.95 -11.67
N GLU A 115 0.49 13.55 -11.83
CA GLU A 115 -0.78 12.99 -11.34
C GLU A 115 -1.07 11.62 -11.96
N ARG A 116 -0.76 11.44 -13.25
CA ARG A 116 -0.92 10.16 -13.93
C ARG A 116 0.03 9.09 -13.41
N LEU A 117 1.32 9.43 -13.26
CA LEU A 117 2.32 8.51 -12.70
C LEU A 117 1.98 8.11 -11.26
N TRP A 118 1.57 9.07 -10.44
CA TRP A 118 1.12 8.83 -9.08
C TRP A 118 -0.11 7.90 -9.04
N GLY A 119 -1.08 8.12 -9.92
CA GLY A 119 -2.27 7.27 -10.03
C GLY A 119 -1.94 5.83 -10.41
N ILE A 120 -1.06 5.64 -11.39
CA ILE A 120 -0.59 4.31 -11.83
C ILE A 120 0.15 3.60 -10.69
N LEU A 121 1.06 4.30 -10.01
CA LEU A 121 1.80 3.72 -8.89
C LEU A 121 0.86 3.33 -7.74
N THR A 122 -0.13 4.16 -7.43
CA THR A 122 -1.13 3.90 -6.39
C THR A 122 -2.02 2.70 -6.74
N LEU A 123 -2.37 2.51 -8.02
CA LEU A 123 -3.09 1.32 -8.49
C LEU A 123 -2.24 0.06 -8.37
N PHE A 124 -0.95 0.14 -8.72
CA PHE A 124 -0.02 -0.97 -8.57
C PHE A 124 0.14 -1.38 -7.10
N ILE A 125 0.28 -0.41 -6.20
CA ILE A 125 0.30 -0.63 -4.75
C ILE A 125 -0.99 -1.29 -4.28
N SER A 126 -2.15 -0.80 -4.74
CA SER A 126 -3.45 -1.35 -4.36
C SER A 126 -3.63 -2.80 -4.83
N LEU A 127 -3.05 -3.15 -5.98
CA LEU A 127 -3.01 -4.54 -6.46
C LEU A 127 -2.09 -5.40 -5.59
N LEU A 128 -0.93 -4.88 -5.18
CA LEU A 128 0.00 -5.58 -4.30
C LEU A 128 -0.64 -5.83 -2.92
N ASP A 129 -1.32 -4.84 -2.35
CA ASP A 129 -2.09 -4.99 -1.11
C ASP A 129 -3.15 -6.08 -1.22
N LEU A 130 -3.86 -6.15 -2.35
CA LEU A 130 -4.85 -7.20 -2.61
C LEU A 130 -4.19 -8.58 -2.64
N VAL A 131 -3.06 -8.72 -3.35
CA VAL A 131 -2.32 -9.99 -3.42
C VAL A 131 -1.86 -10.43 -2.03
N VAL A 132 -1.26 -9.54 -1.24
CA VAL A 132 -0.79 -9.86 0.12
C VAL A 132 -1.96 -10.19 1.05
N THR A 133 -3.08 -9.49 0.91
CA THR A 133 -4.30 -9.80 1.66
C THR A 133 -4.85 -11.19 1.31
N ILE A 134 -4.83 -11.58 0.04
CA ILE A 134 -5.26 -12.93 -0.40
C ILE A 134 -4.33 -14.01 0.15
N LEU A 135 -3.01 -13.77 0.16
CA LEU A 135 -2.04 -14.70 0.75
C LEU A 135 -2.31 -14.89 2.25
N LEU A 136 -2.50 -13.78 2.97
CA LEU A 136 -2.85 -13.81 4.40
C LEU A 136 -4.21 -14.47 4.66
N ALA A 137 -5.20 -14.27 3.78
CA ALA A 137 -6.50 -14.93 3.90
C ALA A 137 -6.39 -16.45 3.68
N THR A 138 -5.50 -16.89 2.80
CA THR A 138 -5.21 -18.32 2.58
C THR A 138 -4.56 -18.93 3.82
N ASP A 139 -3.58 -18.25 4.40
CA ASP A 139 -2.96 -18.68 5.65
C ASP A 139 -3.94 -18.64 6.83
N TYR A 140 -4.87 -17.69 6.85
CA TYR A 140 -5.94 -17.61 7.86
C TYR A 140 -6.88 -18.82 7.78
N ALA A 141 -7.28 -19.21 6.57
CA ALA A 141 -8.10 -20.40 6.37
C ALA A 141 -7.37 -21.69 6.79
N ALA A 142 -6.05 -21.73 6.63
CA ALA A 142 -5.22 -22.87 7.05
C ALA A 142 -5.10 -23.01 8.58
N CYS A 143 -5.34 -21.94 9.36
CA CYS A 143 -5.30 -21.99 10.83
C CYS A 143 -6.33 -22.95 11.46
N GLY A 144 -7.42 -23.29 10.76
CA GLY A 144 -8.57 -24.06 11.32
C GLY A 144 -8.67 -25.52 10.92
N ASN A 145 -7.71 -26.05 10.16
CA ASN A 145 -7.79 -27.42 9.66
C ASN A 145 -7.37 -28.48 10.70
N ALA A 146 -7.16 -28.08 11.97
CA ALA A 146 -6.36 -28.82 12.92
C ALA A 146 -7.03 -29.15 14.27
N SER A 147 -8.36 -29.35 14.35
CA SER A 147 -8.95 -30.39 15.22
C SER A 147 -10.49 -30.34 15.31
N PRO A 148 -11.17 -31.50 15.36
CA PRO A 148 -12.59 -31.58 15.70
C PRO A 148 -12.91 -31.38 17.20
N GLU A 149 -11.91 -31.18 18.07
CA GLU A 149 -12.06 -31.14 19.53
C GLU A 149 -12.18 -29.73 20.15
N GLY A 150 -12.46 -28.70 19.35
CA GLY A 150 -12.61 -27.32 19.81
C GLY A 150 -11.34 -26.49 19.62
N VAL A 151 -11.46 -25.17 19.77
CA VAL A 151 -10.39 -24.22 19.44
C VAL A 151 -9.27 -24.30 20.47
N THR A 152 -8.08 -24.70 20.04
CA THR A 152 -6.87 -24.70 20.86
C THR A 152 -6.28 -23.28 20.99
N MET A 153 -5.44 -23.05 22.01
CA MET A 153 -4.77 -21.75 22.17
C MET A 153 -3.88 -21.38 20.97
N ASP A 154 -3.27 -22.38 20.33
CA ASP A 154 -2.39 -22.16 19.17
C ASP A 154 -3.18 -21.73 17.92
N GLU A 155 -4.37 -22.30 17.71
CA GLU A 155 -5.29 -21.87 16.64
C GLU A 155 -5.78 -20.43 16.88
N PHE A 156 -6.12 -20.10 18.13
CA PHE A 156 -6.50 -18.73 18.50
C PHE A 156 -5.36 -17.73 18.20
N PHE A 157 -4.11 -18.08 18.50
CA PHE A 157 -2.94 -17.26 18.18
C PHE A 157 -2.75 -17.13 16.67
N CYS A 158 -2.91 -18.21 15.92
CA CYS A 158 -2.83 -18.19 14.46
C CYS A 158 -3.86 -17.22 13.86
N TYR A 159 -5.14 -17.38 14.20
CA TYR A 159 -6.22 -16.52 13.70
C TYR A 159 -6.03 -15.06 14.07
N THR A 160 -5.62 -14.78 15.31
CA THR A 160 -5.43 -13.40 15.78
C THR A 160 -4.26 -12.74 15.05
N SER A 161 -3.12 -13.42 14.93
CA SER A 161 -1.92 -12.89 14.29
C SER A 161 -2.15 -12.62 12.80
N VAL A 162 -2.67 -13.61 12.09
CA VAL A 162 -2.93 -13.52 10.65
C VAL A 162 -4.07 -12.54 10.37
N GLY A 163 -5.10 -12.51 11.21
CA GLY A 163 -6.20 -11.54 11.13
C GLY A 163 -5.70 -10.09 11.28
N ILE A 164 -4.86 -9.80 12.28
CA ILE A 164 -4.25 -8.48 12.45
C ILE A 164 -3.42 -8.11 11.22
N ALA A 165 -2.52 -8.99 10.78
CA ALA A 165 -1.69 -8.75 9.59
C ALA A 165 -2.54 -8.51 8.34
N MET A 166 -3.63 -9.26 8.15
CA MET A 166 -4.57 -9.11 7.04
C MET A 166 -5.25 -7.74 7.05
N THR A 167 -5.73 -7.27 8.21
CA THR A 167 -6.37 -5.95 8.32
C THR A 167 -5.40 -4.80 8.05
N ILE A 168 -4.14 -4.95 8.48
CA ILE A 168 -3.06 -3.98 8.23
C ILE A 168 -2.69 -3.99 6.73
N ALA A 169 -2.49 -5.17 6.13
CA ALA A 169 -2.16 -5.33 4.71
C ALA A 169 -3.25 -4.76 3.80
N GLY A 170 -4.53 -4.97 4.15
CA GLY A 170 -5.67 -4.33 3.47
C GLY A 170 -5.79 -2.82 3.72
N ARG A 171 -4.81 -2.19 4.38
CA ARG A 171 -4.74 -0.76 4.79
C ARG A 171 -5.96 -0.28 5.57
N GLY A 172 -6.73 -1.21 6.14
CA GLY A 172 -8.16 -1.02 6.34
C GLY A 172 -8.86 -0.84 4.98
N PHE A 173 -9.78 -1.75 4.64
CA PHE A 173 -10.49 -1.79 3.35
C PHE A 173 -10.98 -0.42 2.86
N THR A 174 -11.36 0.47 3.78
CA THR A 174 -11.73 1.86 3.51
C THR A 174 -10.65 2.67 2.79
N LEU A 175 -9.39 2.65 3.26
CA LEU A 175 -8.31 3.42 2.62
C LEU A 175 -7.94 2.84 1.26
N TRP A 176 -8.02 1.53 1.09
CA TRP A 176 -7.83 0.87 -0.19
C TRP A 176 -8.86 1.33 -1.24
N VAL A 177 -10.15 1.36 -0.87
CA VAL A 177 -11.21 1.90 -1.75
C VAL A 177 -10.97 3.37 -2.09
N VAL A 178 -10.59 4.19 -1.10
CA VAL A 178 -10.28 5.61 -1.33
C VAL A 178 -9.14 5.78 -2.33
N ASN A 179 -8.06 5.00 -2.21
CA ASN A 179 -6.93 5.06 -3.14
C ASN A 179 -7.34 4.69 -4.57
N ILE A 180 -8.13 3.63 -4.75
CA ILE A 180 -8.63 3.23 -6.08
C ILE A 180 -9.50 4.33 -6.68
N VAL A 181 -10.46 4.85 -5.92
CA VAL A 181 -11.37 5.89 -6.40
C VAL A 181 -10.58 7.15 -6.78
N LEU A 182 -9.66 7.61 -5.94
CA LEU A 182 -8.82 8.78 -6.23
C LEU A 182 -7.96 8.56 -7.48
N SER A 183 -7.34 7.39 -7.63
CA SER A 183 -6.56 7.06 -8.82
C SER A 183 -7.39 7.08 -10.09
N ILE A 184 -8.60 6.50 -10.08
CA ILE A 184 -9.48 6.48 -11.26
C ILE A 184 -9.94 7.89 -11.62
N VAL A 185 -10.34 8.69 -10.63
CA VAL A 185 -10.78 10.07 -10.86
C VAL A 185 -9.64 10.91 -11.44
N LEU A 186 -8.45 10.88 -10.83
CA LEU A 186 -7.29 11.61 -11.35
C LEU A 186 -6.90 11.13 -12.77
N PHE A 187 -7.02 9.84 -13.06
CA PHE A 187 -6.72 9.30 -14.39
C PHE A 187 -7.69 9.81 -15.46
N ARG A 188 -9.00 9.87 -15.15
CA ARG A 188 -9.99 10.43 -16.08
C ARG A 188 -9.74 11.91 -16.36
N GLU A 189 -9.48 12.68 -15.31
CA GLU A 189 -9.21 14.11 -15.40
C GLU A 189 -7.96 14.39 -16.26
N THR A 190 -6.87 13.66 -16.02
CA THR A 190 -5.64 13.82 -16.82
C THR A 190 -5.82 13.40 -18.29
N TYR A 191 -6.68 12.44 -18.60
CA TYR A 191 -6.98 12.05 -19.97
C TYR A 191 -7.74 13.13 -20.73
N GLU A 192 -8.71 13.77 -20.09
CA GLU A 192 -9.47 14.88 -20.68
C GLU A 192 -8.56 16.07 -21.01
N ASP A 193 -7.61 16.40 -20.12
CA ASP A 193 -6.66 17.50 -20.34
C ASP A 193 -5.76 17.27 -21.55
N ILE A 194 -5.22 16.04 -21.69
CA ILE A 194 -4.35 15.70 -22.82
C ILE A 194 -5.14 15.79 -24.14
N ARG A 195 -6.39 15.31 -24.13
CA ARG A 195 -7.25 15.34 -25.31
C ARG A 195 -7.59 16.77 -25.75
N GLU A 196 -7.86 17.67 -24.80
CA GLU A 196 -8.11 19.08 -25.10
C GLU A 196 -6.87 19.77 -25.68
N ASP A 197 -5.69 19.54 -25.10
CA ASP A 197 -4.43 20.11 -25.60
C ASP A 197 -4.12 19.63 -27.04
N ASP A 198 -4.31 18.35 -27.35
CA ASP A 198 -4.12 17.79 -28.69
C ASP A 198 -5.10 18.40 -29.72
N SER A 199 -6.36 18.59 -29.32
CA SER A 199 -7.37 19.21 -30.18
C SER A 199 -7.02 20.66 -30.53
N ASN A 200 -6.56 21.44 -29.56
CA ASN A 200 -6.15 22.83 -29.75
C ASN A 200 -4.87 22.96 -30.58
N ALA A 201 -3.94 21.99 -30.47
CA ALA A 201 -2.76 21.93 -31.32
C ALA A 201 -3.11 21.66 -32.79
N SER A 202 -4.09 20.79 -33.04
CA SER A 202 -4.55 20.46 -34.40
C SER A 202 -5.26 21.60 -35.13
N VAL A 203 -5.90 22.51 -34.39
CA VAL A 203 -6.59 23.69 -34.94
C VAL A 203 -5.60 24.80 -35.30
N ASN A 204 -4.50 24.92 -34.56
CA ASN A 204 -3.52 25.99 -34.71
C ASN A 204 -2.36 25.67 -35.67
N THR A 205 -2.31 24.48 -36.27
CA THR A 205 -1.34 24.20 -37.34
C THR A 205 -1.77 24.91 -38.62
N PRO A 206 -1.02 25.92 -39.11
CA PRO A 206 -1.36 26.59 -40.35
C PRO A 206 -1.31 25.56 -41.48
N LYS A 207 -2.42 25.40 -42.21
CA LYS A 207 -2.42 24.66 -43.47
C LYS A 207 -1.43 25.35 -44.41
N HIS A 208 -0.23 24.78 -44.55
CA HIS A 208 0.66 25.15 -45.64
C HIS A 208 -0.05 24.83 -46.94
N VAL A 209 -0.69 25.85 -47.52
CA VAL A 209 -1.22 25.81 -48.88
C VAL A 209 0.01 25.77 -49.78
N TYR A 210 0.36 24.58 -50.25
CA TYR A 210 1.24 24.44 -51.40
C TYR A 210 0.43 24.92 -52.61
N ILE A 211 0.76 26.11 -53.10
CA ILE A 211 0.35 26.63 -54.40
C ILE A 211 1.34 26.13 -55.43
#